data_AF-A0A954ZWC0-F1
#
_entry.id   AF-A0A954ZWC0-F1
#
_cell.length_a   1.000
_cell.length_b   1.000
_cell.length_c   1.000
_cell.angle_alpha   90.00
_cell.angle_beta   90.00
_cell.angle_gamma   90.00
#
_symmetry.space_group_name_H-M   'P 1'
#
loop_
_entity.id
_entity.type
_entity.pdbx_description
1 polymer ?
#
loop_
_entity_poly.entity_id
_entity_poly.type
_entity_poly.pdbx_seq_one_letter_code
_entity_poly.pdbx_strand_id
1 'polypeptide(L)'
;MIEVVMVIIIMGIIAAIAAPKFADAGTGRRLSAGQKLIEKDIDIVKLRARATGKPHLIVFYPGDDMYVAFEGTEVIRNAIVLARDLSDSTLELDLSRTSLGGDEDIFVSELGELEKDFTVGIADQGIEKLIAFTGVGFSRPSVTETDSVVEIKTGLLDLSLGGDGLRLGLGL
;
A
#
# COMPACT_ATOMS: atom_id res chain seq x y z
N MET A 1 22.90 -8.12 49.52
CA MET A 1 21.64 -7.37 49.31
C MET A 1 21.86 -6.11 48.49
N ILE A 2 22.76 -5.20 48.89
CA ILE A 2 23.01 -3.93 48.17
C ILE A 2 23.51 -4.12 46.73
N GLU A 3 24.32 -5.15 46.50
CA GLU A 3 24.85 -5.50 45.18
C GLU A 3 23.74 -5.87 44.19
N VAL A 4 22.76 -6.67 44.61
CA VAL A 4 21.60 -7.05 43.78
C VAL A 4 20.75 -5.83 43.44
N VAL A 5 20.56 -4.93 44.40
CA VAL A 5 19.82 -3.67 44.17
C VAL A 5 20.56 -2.80 43.15
N MET A 6 21.88 -2.71 43.23
CA MET A 6 22.69 -1.95 42.28
C MET A 6 22.60 -2.53 40.85
N VAL A 7 22.63 -3.84 40.70
CA VAL A 7 22.47 -4.51 39.39
C VAL A 7 21.10 -4.24 38.78
N ILE A 8 20.02 -4.29 39.56
CA ILE A 8 18.67 -4.01 39.07
C ILE A 8 18.55 -2.55 38.60
N ILE A 9 19.14 -1.60 39.34
CA ILE A 9 19.14 -0.18 38.96
C ILE A 9 19.90 0.03 37.64
N ILE A 10 21.09 -0.58 37.51
CA ILE A 10 21.90 -0.47 36.28
C ILE A 10 21.15 -1.11 35.09
N MET A 11 20.56 -2.29 35.27
CA MET A 11 19.74 -2.94 34.24
C MET A 11 18.53 -2.09 33.82
N GLY A 12 17.84 -1.45 34.78
CA GLY A 12 16.72 -0.56 34.50
C GLY A 12 17.12 0.66 33.68
N ILE A 13 18.26 1.28 34.00
CA ILE A 13 18.78 2.44 33.24
C ILE A 13 19.16 2.02 31.81
N ILE A 14 19.85 0.89 31.65
CA ILE A 14 20.24 0.38 30.33
C ILE A 14 18.99 0.04 29.49
N ALA A 15 17.99 -0.61 30.09
CA ALA A 15 16.73 -0.93 29.41
C ALA A 15 15.98 0.34 28.97
N ALA A 16 15.93 1.37 29.82
CA ALA A 16 15.28 2.65 29.50
C ALA A 16 15.97 3.38 28.33
N ILE A 17 17.30 3.29 28.24
CA ILE A 17 18.08 3.90 27.14
C ILE A 17 17.96 3.06 25.85
N ALA A 18 17.88 1.74 25.97
CA ALA A 18 17.83 0.84 24.83
C ALA A 18 16.45 0.78 24.16
N ALA A 19 15.37 0.88 24.95
CA ALA A 19 13.99 0.83 24.46
C ALA A 19 13.71 1.77 23.26
N PRO A 20 14.01 3.09 23.32
CA PRO A 20 13.76 3.98 22.18
C PRO A 20 14.61 3.61 20.95
N LYS A 21 15.88 3.21 21.14
CA LYS A 21 16.76 2.82 20.03
C LYS A 21 16.27 1.59 19.28
N PHE A 22 15.66 0.63 19.98
CA PHE A 22 15.08 -0.55 19.34
C PHE A 22 13.76 -0.24 18.64
N ALA A 23 12.97 0.71 19.14
CA ALA A 23 11.77 1.20 18.46
C ALA A 23 12.13 1.87 17.12
N ASP A 24 13.10 2.79 17.13
CA ASP A 24 13.55 3.51 15.93
C ASP A 24 14.09 2.57 14.83
N ALA A 25 14.79 1.51 15.23
CA ALA A 25 15.31 0.51 14.29
C ALA A 25 14.21 -0.35 13.65
N GLY A 26 13.08 -0.55 14.34
CA GLY A 26 11.90 -1.23 13.81
C GLY A 26 11.21 -0.39 12.73
N THR A 27 10.98 0.89 13.02
CA THR A 27 10.33 1.87 12.14
C THR A 27 11.03 1.95 10.77
N GLY A 28 12.35 2.08 10.75
CA GLY A 28 13.10 2.16 9.49
C GLY A 28 13.02 0.90 8.61
N ARG A 29 12.86 -0.28 9.23
CA ARG A 29 12.69 -1.55 8.50
C ARG A 29 11.31 -1.67 7.91
N ARG A 30 10.25 -1.32 8.66
CA ARG A 30 8.87 -1.34 8.16
C ARG A 30 8.70 -0.38 6.99
N LEU A 31 9.16 0.86 7.11
CA LEU A 31 9.15 1.83 6.01
C LEU A 31 9.89 1.32 4.77
N SER A 32 11.02 0.65 4.94
CA SER A 32 11.77 0.08 3.81
C SER A 32 11.10 -1.14 3.19
N ALA A 33 10.42 -1.96 3.99
CA ALA A 33 9.61 -3.08 3.50
C ALA A 33 8.37 -2.60 2.75
N GLY A 34 7.65 -1.62 3.31
CA GLY A 34 6.51 -0.97 2.67
C GLY A 34 6.87 -0.34 1.34
N GLN A 35 7.99 0.38 1.26
CA GLN A 35 8.48 0.92 -0.01
C GLN A 35 8.66 -0.18 -1.06
N LYS A 36 9.42 -1.23 -0.74
CA LYS A 36 9.69 -2.34 -1.68
C LYS A 36 8.41 -3.05 -2.10
N LEU A 37 7.45 -3.15 -1.19
CA LEU A 37 6.15 -3.76 -1.46
C LEU A 37 5.35 -2.92 -2.44
N ILE A 38 5.23 -1.60 -2.21
CA ILE A 38 4.52 -0.69 -3.12
C ILE A 38 5.19 -0.70 -4.49
N GLU A 39 6.52 -0.58 -4.58
CA GLU A 39 7.27 -0.67 -5.84
C GLU A 39 6.95 -1.96 -6.60
N LYS A 40 6.97 -3.10 -5.89
CA LYS A 40 6.65 -4.40 -6.46
C LYS A 40 5.20 -4.51 -6.91
N ASP A 41 4.26 -3.99 -6.13
CA ASP A 41 2.83 -4.03 -6.45
C ASP A 41 2.54 -3.19 -7.70
N ILE A 42 3.16 -2.01 -7.84
CA ILE A 42 3.08 -1.20 -9.07
C ILE A 42 3.67 -1.95 -10.28
N ASP A 43 4.81 -2.61 -10.12
CA ASP A 43 5.41 -3.40 -11.20
C ASP A 43 4.54 -4.61 -11.59
N ILE A 44 3.86 -5.24 -10.63
CA ILE A 44 2.89 -6.31 -10.90
C ILE A 44 1.72 -5.77 -11.72
N VAL A 45 1.17 -4.60 -11.37
CA VAL A 45 0.06 -4.00 -12.13
C VAL A 45 0.52 -3.65 -13.56
N LYS A 46 1.72 -3.08 -13.72
CA LYS A 46 2.30 -2.80 -15.06
C LYS A 46 2.49 -4.06 -15.88
N LEU A 47 3.00 -5.13 -15.26
CA LEU A 47 3.17 -6.43 -15.92
C LEU A 47 1.82 -7.02 -16.32
N ARG A 48 0.82 -6.93 -15.46
CA ARG A 48 -0.52 -7.45 -15.73
C ARG A 48 -1.22 -6.67 -16.85
N ALA A 49 -1.09 -5.35 -16.87
CA ALA A 49 -1.59 -4.51 -17.96
C ALA A 49 -1.03 -4.93 -19.31
N ARG A 50 0.29 -5.19 -19.38
CA ARG A 50 0.95 -5.74 -20.58
C ARG A 50 0.45 -7.13 -20.95
N ALA A 51 0.23 -7.99 -19.95
CA ALA A 51 -0.19 -9.37 -20.17
C ALA A 51 -1.64 -9.47 -20.67
N THR A 52 -2.54 -8.61 -20.18
CA THR A 52 -3.95 -8.62 -20.56
C THR A 52 -4.26 -7.70 -21.74
N GLY A 53 -3.36 -6.76 -22.04
CA GLY A 53 -3.60 -5.73 -23.06
C GLY A 53 -4.74 -4.78 -22.67
N LYS A 54 -4.99 -4.61 -21.37
CA LYS A 54 -6.05 -3.72 -20.85
C LYS A 54 -5.45 -2.65 -19.95
N PRO A 55 -5.99 -1.42 -19.97
CA PRO A 55 -5.59 -0.40 -19.00
C PRO A 55 -5.91 -0.89 -17.59
N HIS A 56 -5.18 -0.40 -16.60
CA HIS A 56 -5.47 -0.62 -15.19
C HIS A 56 -5.53 0.72 -14.46
N LEU A 57 -6.38 0.80 -13.44
CA LEU A 57 -6.55 1.97 -12.59
C LEU A 57 -6.05 1.63 -11.20
N ILE A 58 -5.18 2.45 -10.63
CA ILE A 58 -4.76 2.30 -9.23
C ILE A 58 -5.34 3.48 -8.47
N VAL A 59 -6.13 3.19 -7.44
CA VAL A 59 -6.76 4.18 -6.57
C VAL A 59 -6.14 4.07 -5.19
N PHE A 60 -5.72 5.21 -4.65
CA PHE A 60 -5.18 5.35 -3.31
C PHE A 60 -6.26 5.92 -2.39
N TYR A 61 -6.32 5.43 -1.17
CA TYR A 61 -7.24 5.88 -0.14
C TYR A 61 -6.43 6.28 1.10
N PRO A 62 -5.85 7.49 1.14
CA PRO A 62 -5.02 7.95 2.26
C PRO A 62 -5.74 7.92 3.61
N GLY A 63 -7.06 8.16 3.62
CA GLY A 63 -7.86 8.11 4.85
C GLY A 63 -8.09 6.70 5.42
N ASP A 64 -7.81 5.67 4.63
CA ASP A 64 -7.98 4.25 4.99
C ASP A 64 -6.65 3.47 4.95
N ASP A 65 -5.52 4.15 4.75
CA ASP A 65 -4.17 3.57 4.64
C ASP A 65 -4.09 2.42 3.61
N MET A 66 -4.85 2.53 2.53
CA MET A 66 -4.98 1.45 1.55
C MET A 66 -4.90 1.95 0.12
N TYR A 67 -4.61 1.03 -0.80
CA TYR A 67 -4.73 1.27 -2.23
C TYR A 67 -5.18 0.01 -2.96
N VAL A 68 -5.87 0.20 -4.07
CA VAL A 68 -6.48 -0.87 -4.85
C VAL A 68 -6.21 -0.65 -6.32
N ALA A 69 -5.79 -1.71 -7.02
CA ALA A 69 -5.65 -1.73 -8.46
C ALA A 69 -6.82 -2.49 -9.08
N PHE A 70 -7.40 -1.92 -10.14
CA PHE A 70 -8.50 -2.45 -10.91
C PHE A 70 -8.07 -2.72 -12.36
N GLU A 71 -8.58 -3.78 -12.95
CA GLU A 71 -8.50 -4.03 -14.39
C GLU A 71 -9.54 -3.15 -15.12
N GLY A 72 -9.10 -2.39 -16.11
CA GLY A 72 -9.94 -1.47 -16.86
C GLY A 72 -9.95 -0.05 -16.28
N THR A 73 -11.04 0.66 -16.55
CA THR A 73 -11.26 2.07 -16.17
C THR A 73 -12.40 2.23 -15.15
N GLU A 74 -12.90 1.12 -14.63
CA GLU A 74 -14.06 1.07 -13.74
C GLU A 74 -13.62 0.65 -12.33
N VAL A 75 -14.10 1.38 -11.34
CA VAL A 75 -13.92 1.04 -9.93
C VAL A 75 -15.08 0.13 -9.53
N ILE A 76 -14.88 -1.17 -9.73
CA ILE A 76 -15.85 -2.23 -9.39
C ILE A 76 -15.17 -3.42 -8.71
N ARG A 77 -15.87 -4.09 -7.78
CA ARG A 77 -15.31 -5.24 -7.04
C ARG A 77 -14.79 -6.37 -7.92
N ASN A 78 -15.46 -6.66 -9.03
CA ASN A 78 -15.08 -7.75 -9.94
C ASN A 78 -13.83 -7.45 -10.77
N ALA A 79 -13.40 -6.18 -10.83
CA ALA A 79 -12.21 -5.75 -11.53
C ALA A 79 -10.98 -5.70 -10.62
N ILE A 80 -11.10 -6.00 -9.33
CA ILE A 80 -9.97 -5.91 -8.39
C ILE A 80 -8.86 -6.88 -8.81
N VAL A 81 -7.69 -6.31 -9.09
CA VAL A 81 -6.46 -7.01 -9.45
C VAL A 81 -5.59 -7.21 -8.24
N LEU A 82 -5.52 -6.19 -7.39
CA LEU A 82 -4.70 -6.14 -6.19
C LEU A 82 -5.33 -5.17 -5.21
N ALA A 83 -5.35 -5.51 -3.94
CA ALA A 83 -5.69 -4.59 -2.87
C ALA A 83 -4.65 -4.72 -1.76
N ARG A 84 -4.24 -3.58 -1.22
CA ARG A 84 -3.24 -3.51 -0.16
C ARG A 84 -3.75 -2.62 0.96
N ASP A 85 -3.80 -3.20 2.15
CA ASP A 85 -3.96 -2.49 3.42
C ASP A 85 -2.56 -2.34 4.04
N LEU A 86 -2.13 -1.10 4.29
CA LEU A 86 -0.84 -0.80 4.93
C LEU A 86 -0.94 -0.77 6.46
N SER A 87 -2.15 -0.64 7.00
CA SER A 87 -2.43 -0.62 8.44
C SER A 87 -2.40 -2.02 9.08
N ASP A 88 -2.36 -3.09 8.27
CA ASP A 88 -2.22 -4.46 8.79
C ASP A 88 -0.97 -4.57 9.70
N SER A 89 -1.13 -5.35 10.75
CA SER A 89 -0.14 -5.70 11.80
C SER A 89 1.25 -6.10 11.29
N THR A 90 1.35 -6.50 10.02
CA THR A 90 2.63 -6.82 9.36
C THR A 90 3.45 -5.57 9.04
N LEU A 91 2.79 -4.48 8.64
CA LEU A 91 3.43 -3.25 8.15
C LEU A 91 3.23 -2.08 9.10
N GLU A 92 2.02 -1.91 9.66
CA GLU A 92 1.67 -0.79 10.55
C GLU A 92 2.12 0.56 9.97
N LEU A 93 1.85 0.79 8.68
CA LEU A 93 2.25 2.01 7.96
C LEU A 93 1.02 2.83 7.61
N ASP A 94 1.18 4.15 7.70
CA ASP A 94 0.18 5.12 7.29
C ASP A 94 0.45 5.60 5.87
N LEU A 95 -0.59 5.79 5.07
CA LEU A 95 -0.50 6.40 3.74
C LEU A 95 -0.64 7.92 3.88
N SER A 96 0.48 8.61 4.10
CA SER A 96 0.47 10.02 4.51
C SER A 96 -0.02 10.99 3.42
N ARG A 97 0.35 10.73 2.16
CA ARG A 97 -0.03 11.59 1.02
C ARG A 97 0.21 10.93 -0.34
N THR A 98 -0.48 11.45 -1.34
CA THR A 98 -0.20 11.19 -2.76
C THR A 98 -0.08 12.51 -3.51
N SER A 99 0.92 12.68 -4.38
CA SER A 99 1.02 13.87 -5.25
C SER A 99 0.19 13.74 -6.53
N LEU A 100 -0.91 12.99 -6.49
CA LEU A 100 -1.76 12.73 -7.65
C LEU A 100 -2.71 13.90 -7.96
N GLY A 101 -2.78 14.90 -7.07
CA GLY A 101 -3.61 16.09 -7.24
C GLY A 101 -4.94 15.94 -6.50
N GLY A 102 -6.04 16.38 -7.13
CA GLY A 102 -7.39 16.14 -6.62
C GLY A 102 -7.94 14.76 -6.96
N ASP A 103 -7.28 14.05 -7.88
CA ASP A 103 -7.61 12.69 -8.24
C ASP A 103 -6.68 11.77 -7.44
N GLU A 104 -7.22 10.94 -6.53
CA GLU A 104 -6.45 9.97 -5.75
C GLU A 104 -6.15 8.70 -6.56
N ASP A 105 -6.09 8.81 -7.89
CA ASP A 105 -5.93 7.71 -8.83
C ASP A 105 -4.80 7.92 -9.85
N ILE A 106 -4.33 6.82 -10.43
CA ILE A 106 -3.32 6.79 -11.50
C ILE A 106 -3.63 5.70 -12.51
N PHE A 107 -3.53 6.04 -13.79
CA PHE A 107 -3.69 5.06 -14.87
C PHE A 107 -2.38 4.38 -15.25
N VAL A 108 -2.52 3.09 -15.53
CA VAL A 108 -1.54 2.26 -16.20
C VAL A 108 -2.09 1.91 -17.59
N SER A 109 -1.36 2.25 -18.64
CA SER A 109 -1.76 1.92 -20.01
C SER A 109 -1.73 0.41 -20.26
N GLU A 110 -2.37 -0.04 -21.34
CA GLU A 110 -2.27 -1.42 -21.84
C GLU A 110 -0.81 -1.87 -22.14
N LEU A 111 0.12 -0.93 -22.27
CA LEU A 111 1.55 -1.19 -22.43
C LEU A 111 2.32 -1.20 -21.09
N GLY A 112 1.63 -1.04 -19.96
CA GLY A 112 2.24 -1.00 -18.63
C GLY A 112 3.01 0.29 -18.35
N GLU A 113 2.63 1.39 -18.99
CA GLU A 113 3.19 2.73 -18.76
C GLU A 113 2.31 3.51 -17.80
N LEU A 114 2.92 4.36 -16.96
CA LEU A 114 2.18 5.21 -16.03
C LEU A 114 1.78 6.53 -16.69
N GLU A 115 0.58 7.02 -16.42
CA GLU A 115 0.04 8.25 -17.01
C GLU A 115 0.91 9.47 -16.72
N LYS A 116 1.25 9.69 -15.44
CA LYS A 116 1.98 10.86 -14.97
C LYS A 116 2.98 10.48 -13.89
N ASP A 117 3.96 11.35 -13.67
CA ASP A 117 4.82 11.27 -12.50
C ASP A 117 3.99 11.45 -11.24
N PHE A 118 4.27 10.65 -10.21
CA PHE A 118 3.60 10.81 -8.92
C PHE A 118 4.50 10.33 -7.78
N THR A 119 4.15 10.77 -6.59
CA THR A 119 4.82 10.37 -5.35
C THR A 119 3.79 9.84 -4.37
N VAL A 120 4.18 8.82 -3.63
CA VAL A 120 3.43 8.22 -2.53
C VAL A 120 4.24 8.38 -1.27
N GLY A 121 3.66 9.01 -0.25
CA GLY A 121 4.22 9.09 1.09
C GLY A 121 3.70 7.97 1.96
N ILE A 122 4.62 7.24 2.58
CA ILE A 122 4.31 6.31 3.68
C ILE A 122 4.93 6.83 4.97
N ALA A 123 4.23 6.69 6.08
CA ALA A 123 4.69 7.16 7.37
C ALA A 123 4.58 6.06 8.44
N ASP A 124 5.46 6.16 9.44
CA ASP A 124 5.42 5.35 10.66
C ASP A 124 5.93 6.22 11.81
N GLN A 125 5.09 6.43 12.82
CA GLN A 125 5.42 7.21 14.03
C GLN A 125 6.03 8.59 13.74
N GLY A 126 5.52 9.27 12.71
CA GLY A 126 5.95 10.62 12.31
C GLY A 126 7.22 10.66 11.45
N ILE A 127 7.82 9.52 11.13
CA ILE A 127 8.87 9.42 10.11
C ILE A 127 8.21 9.10 8.78
N GLU A 128 8.39 9.98 7.79
CA GLU A 128 7.82 9.82 6.47
C GLU A 128 8.89 9.43 5.44
N LYS A 129 8.50 8.57 4.51
CA LYS A 129 9.28 8.17 3.34
C LYS A 129 8.48 8.39 2.06
N LEU A 130 9.08 9.11 1.12
CA LEU A 130 8.49 9.37 -0.19
C LEU A 130 9.01 8.37 -1.23
N ILE A 131 8.10 7.85 -2.03
CA ILE A 131 8.36 6.92 -3.13
C ILE A 131 7.94 7.63 -4.41
N ALA A 132 8.87 7.82 -5.34
CA ALA A 132 8.61 8.52 -6.58
C ALA A 132 8.50 7.54 -7.75
N PHE A 133 7.49 7.75 -8.59
CA PHE A 133 7.22 6.97 -9.79
C PHE A 133 7.23 7.91 -11.00
N THR A 134 7.75 7.39 -12.12
CA THR A 134 7.85 8.13 -13.38
C THR A 134 6.81 7.62 -14.38
N GLY A 135 6.04 8.55 -14.93
CA GLY A 135 5.09 8.35 -16.01
C GLY A 135 5.58 8.89 -17.34
N VAL A 136 4.77 8.69 -18.38
CA VAL A 136 5.12 9.07 -19.76
C VAL A 136 4.22 10.16 -20.34
N GLY A 137 3.21 10.63 -19.60
CA GLY A 137 2.39 11.78 -19.97
C GLY A 137 1.33 11.51 -21.03
N PHE A 138 0.68 10.34 -21.03
CA PHE A 138 -0.42 10.04 -21.97
C PHE A 138 -1.78 10.56 -21.47
N SER A 139 -2.76 10.65 -22.36
CA SER A 139 -4.09 11.13 -22.01
C SER A 139 -4.90 10.04 -21.27
N ARG A 140 -5.44 10.36 -20.10
CA ARG A 140 -6.33 9.44 -19.37
C ARG A 140 -7.64 9.16 -20.11
N PRO A 141 -8.14 7.90 -20.10
CA PRO A 141 -9.52 7.59 -20.43
C PRO A 141 -10.48 8.04 -19.31
N SER A 142 -11.78 8.10 -19.60
CA SER A 142 -12.81 8.44 -18.61
C SER A 142 -12.92 7.36 -17.54
N VAL A 143 -12.80 7.73 -16.26
CA VAL A 143 -13.07 6.84 -15.11
C VAL A 143 -14.57 6.81 -14.85
N THR A 144 -15.11 5.63 -14.61
CA THR A 144 -16.47 5.49 -14.06
C THR A 144 -16.37 4.83 -12.69
N GLU A 145 -16.68 5.58 -11.64
CA GLU A 145 -16.75 5.07 -10.28
C GLU A 145 -18.18 4.55 -10.04
N THR A 146 -18.30 3.26 -9.74
CA THR A 146 -19.60 2.61 -9.56
C THR A 146 -19.77 2.09 -8.13
N ASP A 147 -18.71 1.59 -7.52
CA ASP A 147 -18.71 1.13 -6.12
C ASP A 147 -18.01 2.15 -5.20
N SER A 148 -18.56 2.34 -4.00
CA SER A 148 -17.93 3.18 -2.97
C SER A 148 -16.77 2.48 -2.24
N VAL A 149 -15.88 3.24 -1.62
CA VAL A 149 -14.74 2.72 -0.83
C VAL A 149 -15.18 1.73 0.25
N VAL A 150 -16.28 2.02 0.95
CA VAL A 150 -16.84 1.17 2.00
C VAL A 150 -17.30 -0.17 1.42
N GLU A 151 -17.88 -0.16 0.22
CA GLU A 151 -18.30 -1.37 -0.49
C GLU A 151 -17.09 -2.20 -0.94
N ILE A 152 -16.05 -1.55 -1.45
CA ILE A 152 -14.79 -2.21 -1.84
C ILE A 152 -14.14 -2.85 -0.60
N LYS A 153 -14.09 -2.13 0.53
CA LYS A 153 -13.53 -2.64 1.80
C LYS A 153 -14.34 -3.81 2.36
N THR A 154 -15.66 -3.72 2.34
CA THR A 154 -16.55 -4.82 2.77
C THR A 154 -16.39 -6.04 1.88
N GLY A 155 -16.31 -5.84 0.55
CA GLY A 155 -16.08 -6.93 -0.40
C GLY A 155 -14.70 -7.57 -0.27
N LEU A 156 -13.66 -6.79 0.01
CA LEU A 156 -12.31 -7.29 0.28
C LEU A 156 -12.22 -8.09 1.58
N LEU A 157 -12.91 -7.63 2.63
CA LEU A 157 -13.02 -8.37 3.89
C LEU A 157 -13.74 -9.71 3.69
N ASP A 158 -14.85 -9.73 2.95
CA ASP A 158 -15.57 -10.98 2.60
C ASP A 158 -14.69 -11.94 1.77
N LEU A 159 -13.93 -11.42 0.81
CA LEU A 159 -12.95 -12.20 0.02
C LEU A 159 -11.80 -12.75 0.89
N SER A 160 -11.36 -12.01 1.90
CA SER A 160 -10.29 -12.43 2.81
C SER A 160 -10.76 -13.48 3.84
N LEU A 161 -12.06 -13.47 4.19
CA LEU A 161 -12.69 -14.35 5.16
C LEU A 161 -13.33 -15.60 4.54
N GLY A 162 -13.18 -15.81 3.23
CA GLY A 162 -13.70 -16.99 2.54
C GLY A 162 -15.23 -17.00 2.40
N GLY A 163 -15.89 -15.84 2.45
CA GLY A 163 -17.30 -15.70 2.14
C GLY A 163 -17.53 -15.80 0.63
N ASP A 164 -17.91 -17.00 0.18
CA ASP A 164 -18.43 -17.37 -1.14
C ASP A 164 -18.17 -16.42 -2.34
N GLY A 165 -17.35 -16.90 -3.28
CA GLY A 165 -17.75 -16.76 -4.69
C GLY A 165 -16.77 -16.17 -5.69
N LEU A 166 -15.46 -16.33 -5.58
CA LEU A 166 -14.56 -16.24 -6.75
C LEU A 166 -13.51 -17.34 -6.70
N ARG A 167 -13.82 -18.44 -7.38
CA ARG A 167 -12.83 -19.38 -7.87
C ARG A 167 -11.83 -18.57 -8.70
N LEU A 168 -10.64 -18.32 -8.15
CA LEU A 168 -9.48 -17.97 -8.94
C LEU A 168 -9.28 -19.10 -9.94
N GLY A 169 -9.75 -18.91 -11.16
CA GLY A 169 -9.40 -19.71 -12.32
C GLY A 169 -7.94 -19.50 -12.67
N LEU A 170 -7.04 -19.82 -11.75
CA LEU A 170 -5.65 -20.12 -12.06
C LEU A 170 -5.67 -21.53 -12.62
N GLY A 171 -5.91 -21.60 -13.93
CA GLY A 171 -5.61 -22.80 -14.70
C GLY A 171 -4.11 -23.09 -14.60
N LEU A 172 -3.76 -24.01 -13.71
CA LEU A 172 -2.66 -24.95 -13.88
C LEU A 172 -3.26 -26.26 -14.41
#